data_AF-A0A258S9N6-F1
#
_entry.id   AF-A0A258S9N6-F1
#
_cell.length_a   1.000
_cell.length_b   1.000
_cell.length_c   1.000
_cell.angle_alpha   90.00
_cell.angle_beta   90.00
_cell.angle_gamma   90.00
#
_symmetry.space_group_name_H-M   'P 1'
#
loop_
_entity.id
_entity.type
_entity.pdbx_description
1 polymer ?
#
loop_
_entity_poly.entity_id
_entity_poly.type
_entity_poly.pdbx_seq_one_letter_code
_entity_poly.pdbx_strand_id
1 'polypeptide(L)'
;MNTDRRALAYTLIGWCAALLPAGRASWAAAMKAELSAIGDGDAALSFAAGCVWGAIKERTLTMNFAVQSVRFATILGMVALALIAATTAGRMANVQAPSALVFGLTSALFATGAVWSYLRGPLALVQAASSMIPFYIIAYAFVLSQKGIAPEWANARLYEALAVEGIVIWAALLAGGIFMLRGGTLSFNTRK
;
A
#
# COMPACT_ATOMS: atom_id res chain seq x y z
N MET A 1 42.79 -18.14 16.64
CA MET A 1 41.74 -17.11 16.83
C MET A 1 41.48 -16.49 15.47
N ASN A 2 40.32 -16.73 14.84
CA ASN A 2 40.03 -16.22 13.49
C ASN A 2 39.54 -14.76 13.57
N THR A 3 40.49 -13.82 13.56
CA THR A 3 40.27 -12.38 13.75
C THR A 3 39.31 -11.80 12.72
N ASP A 4 39.34 -12.29 11.48
CA ASP A 4 38.50 -11.80 10.37
C ASP A 4 37.02 -12.11 10.58
N ARG A 5 36.70 -13.32 11.05
CA ARG A 5 35.30 -13.73 11.32
C ARG A 5 34.69 -12.92 12.46
N ARG A 6 35.51 -12.58 13.46
CA ARG A 6 35.09 -11.73 14.59
C ARG A 6 34.81 -10.30 14.13
N ALA A 7 35.66 -9.71 13.29
CA ALA A 7 35.41 -8.39 12.72
C ALA A 7 34.11 -8.36 11.90
N LEU A 8 33.87 -9.41 11.11
CA LEU A 8 32.66 -9.56 10.30
C LEU A 8 31.40 -9.67 11.19
N ALA A 9 31.47 -10.41 12.31
CA ALA A 9 30.39 -10.51 13.28
C ALA A 9 30.05 -9.16 13.94
N TYR A 10 31.06 -8.35 14.34
CA TYR A 10 30.83 -7.00 14.86
C TYR A 10 30.20 -6.08 13.81
N THR A 11 30.63 -6.20 12.56
CA THR A 11 30.05 -5.43 11.45
C THR A 11 28.57 -5.78 11.29
N LEU A 12 28.23 -7.07 11.23
CA LEU A 12 26.84 -7.56 11.12
C LEU A 12 25.96 -7.07 12.28
N ILE A 13 26.45 -7.10 13.52
CA ILE A 13 25.72 -6.55 14.68
C ILE A 13 25.52 -5.04 14.55
N GLY A 14 26.49 -4.31 13.96
CA GLY A 14 26.34 -2.90 13.61
C GLY A 14 25.19 -2.65 12.62
N TRP A 15 25.10 -3.45 11.56
CA TRP A 15 23.98 -3.42 10.62
C TRP A 15 22.65 -3.78 11.29
N CYS A 16 22.67 -4.78 12.17
CA CYS A 16 21.53 -5.21 12.97
C CYS A 16 20.96 -4.06 13.83
N ALA A 17 21.84 -3.30 14.47
CA ALA A 17 21.48 -2.13 15.27
C ALA A 17 20.83 -1.01 14.42
N ALA A 18 21.31 -0.79 13.20
CA ALA A 18 20.72 0.17 12.27
C ALA A 18 19.35 -0.28 11.73
N LEU A 19 19.16 -1.60 11.61
CA LEU A 19 17.90 -2.21 11.17
C LEU A 19 16.83 -2.25 12.28
N LEU A 20 17.21 -2.30 13.56
CA LEU A 20 16.24 -2.34 14.66
C LEU A 20 15.40 -1.05 14.76
N PRO A 21 14.12 -1.14 15.17
CA PRO A 21 13.32 0.03 15.50
C PRO A 21 13.94 0.84 16.64
N ALA A 22 13.81 2.18 16.62
CA ALA A 22 14.44 3.08 17.59
C ALA A 22 14.15 2.74 19.07
N GLY A 23 12.97 2.18 19.37
CA GLY A 23 12.60 1.75 20.72
C GLY A 23 13.30 0.47 21.22
N ARG A 24 14.09 -0.21 20.38
CA ARG A 24 14.84 -1.43 20.73
C ARG A 24 16.35 -1.24 20.70
N ALA A 25 16.83 -0.01 20.93
CA ALA A 25 18.26 0.27 21.05
C ALA A 25 18.94 -0.57 22.16
N SER A 26 18.20 -0.92 23.23
CA SER A 26 18.67 -1.82 24.29
C SER A 26 18.94 -3.25 23.80
N TRP A 27 18.20 -3.75 22.81
CA TRP A 27 18.48 -5.04 22.18
C TRP A 27 19.80 -5.01 21.40
N ALA A 28 20.07 -3.93 20.65
CA ALA A 28 21.35 -3.78 19.96
C ALA A 28 22.53 -3.74 20.94
N ALA A 29 22.35 -3.11 22.11
CA ALA A 29 23.35 -3.11 23.17
C ALA A 29 23.57 -4.51 23.77
N ALA A 30 22.49 -5.24 24.04
CA ALA A 30 22.55 -6.63 24.53
C ALA A 30 23.25 -7.56 23.52
N MET A 31 22.90 -7.46 22.22
CA MET A 31 23.54 -8.23 21.15
C MET A 31 25.05 -7.97 21.04
N LYS A 32 25.50 -6.72 21.25
CA LYS A 32 26.94 -6.40 21.29
C LYS A 32 27.65 -6.98 22.52
N ALA A 33 26.97 -6.98 23.68
CA ALA A 33 27.51 -7.54 24.92
C ALA A 33 27.57 -9.08 24.88
N GLU A 34 26.58 -9.74 24.27
CA GLU A 34 26.61 -11.18 24.06
C GLU A 34 27.68 -11.57 23.05
N LEU A 35 27.84 -10.81 21.95
CA LEU A 35 28.91 -11.05 20.99
C LEU A 35 30.31 -10.93 21.62
N SER A 36 30.53 -9.99 22.54
CA SER A 36 31.84 -9.86 23.19
C SER A 36 32.16 -11.02 24.13
N ALA A 37 31.15 -11.68 24.70
CA ALA A 37 31.31 -12.85 25.56
C ALA A 37 31.61 -14.15 24.78
N ILE A 38 31.29 -14.22 23.49
CA ILE A 38 31.57 -15.41 22.66
C ILE A 38 33.06 -15.41 22.28
N GLY A 39 33.81 -16.42 22.75
CA GLY A 39 35.24 -16.57 22.47
C GLY A 39 35.57 -17.14 21.09
N ASP A 40 34.69 -17.98 20.54
CA ASP A 40 34.87 -18.62 19.24
C ASP A 40 34.36 -17.75 18.07
N GLY A 41 35.17 -17.63 17.02
CA GLY A 41 34.87 -16.78 15.87
C GLY A 41 33.71 -17.30 15.01
N ASP A 42 33.53 -18.62 14.96
CA ASP A 42 32.49 -19.25 14.14
C ASP A 42 31.13 -19.17 14.83
N ALA A 43 31.11 -19.46 16.14
CA ALA A 43 29.94 -19.21 16.98
C ALA A 43 29.52 -17.73 16.99
N ALA A 44 30.49 -16.80 17.03
CA ALA A 44 30.22 -15.37 16.99
C ALA A 44 29.55 -14.93 15.66
N LEU A 45 29.99 -15.49 14.54
CA LEU A 45 29.42 -15.20 13.23
C LEU A 45 28.01 -15.80 13.09
N SER A 46 27.81 -17.04 13.53
CA SER A 46 26.49 -17.70 13.53
C SER A 46 25.48 -16.94 14.40
N PHE A 47 25.92 -16.48 15.58
CA PHE A 47 25.10 -15.64 16.45
C PHE A 47 24.73 -14.32 15.76
N ALA A 48 25.71 -13.61 15.18
CA ALA A 48 25.46 -12.35 14.47
C ALA A 48 24.49 -12.53 13.28
N ALA A 49 24.59 -13.62 12.54
CA ALA A 49 23.65 -13.97 11.47
C ALA A 49 22.22 -14.20 12.02
N GLY A 50 22.10 -14.90 13.15
CA GLY A 50 20.82 -15.08 13.85
C GLY A 50 20.22 -13.75 14.33
N CYS A 51 21.04 -12.83 14.84
CA CYS A 51 20.59 -11.49 15.21
C CYS A 51 20.09 -10.71 14.00
N VAL A 52 20.82 -10.73 12.88
CA VAL A 52 20.40 -10.07 11.63
C VAL A 52 19.07 -10.62 11.14
N TRP A 53 18.90 -11.95 11.13
CA TRP A 53 17.63 -12.57 10.78
C TRP A 53 16.50 -12.14 11.73
N GLY A 54 16.76 -12.12 13.05
CA GLY A 54 15.80 -11.66 14.05
C GLY A 54 15.41 -10.18 13.88
N ALA A 55 16.37 -9.30 13.58
CA ALA A 55 16.11 -7.88 13.34
C ALA A 55 15.35 -7.64 12.03
N ILE A 56 15.68 -8.39 10.96
CA ILE A 56 14.91 -8.38 9.71
C ILE A 56 13.49 -8.85 9.98
N LYS A 57 13.31 -10.00 10.66
CA LYS A 57 12.00 -10.55 10.99
C LYS A 57 11.19 -9.56 11.83
N GLU A 58 11.78 -8.96 12.86
CA GLU A 58 11.12 -7.95 13.67
C GLU A 58 10.74 -6.73 12.83
N ARG A 59 11.62 -6.25 11.93
CA ARG A 59 11.33 -5.12 11.05
C ARG A 59 10.26 -5.43 10.01
N THR A 60 10.23 -6.64 9.47
CA THR A 60 9.20 -7.11 8.53
C THR A 60 7.87 -7.36 9.24
N LEU A 61 7.89 -7.83 10.49
CA LEU A 61 6.71 -8.00 11.33
C LEU A 61 6.21 -6.68 11.92
N THR A 62 7.07 -5.68 12.10
CA THR A 62 6.60 -4.34 12.47
C THR A 62 5.75 -3.79 11.32
N MET A 63 4.48 -3.52 11.64
CA MET A 63 3.41 -3.08 10.73
C MET A 63 3.81 -1.97 9.75
N ASN A 64 4.88 -1.22 9.98
CA ASN A 64 5.41 -0.20 9.09
C ASN A 64 5.77 -0.70 7.69
N PHE A 65 6.39 -1.87 7.53
CA PHE A 65 6.71 -2.38 6.18
C PHE A 65 5.44 -2.77 5.41
N ALA A 66 4.50 -3.45 6.08
CA ALA A 66 3.21 -3.80 5.49
C ALA A 66 2.40 -2.56 5.11
N VAL A 67 2.32 -1.56 6.00
CA VAL A 67 1.62 -0.30 5.77
C VAL A 67 2.23 0.46 4.59
N GLN A 68 3.55 0.51 4.50
CA GLN A 68 4.24 1.23 3.43
C GLN A 68 4.09 0.50 2.08
N SER A 69 4.12 -0.83 2.09
CA SER A 69 3.87 -1.65 0.90
C SER A 69 2.44 -1.47 0.39
N VAL A 70 1.44 -1.52 1.27
CA VAL A 70 0.03 -1.27 0.93
C VAL A 70 -0.16 0.16 0.40
N ARG A 71 0.52 1.15 0.98
CA ARG A 71 0.48 2.54 0.48
C ARG A 71 0.99 2.66 -0.95
N PHE A 72 2.15 2.09 -1.26
CA PHE A 72 2.67 2.13 -2.62
C PHE A 72 1.82 1.33 -3.59
N ALA A 73 1.36 0.13 -3.21
CA ALA A 73 0.50 -0.70 -4.04
C ALA A 73 -0.83 0.00 -4.38
N THR A 74 -1.48 0.64 -3.41
CA THR A 74 -2.73 1.39 -3.63
C THR A 74 -2.54 2.59 -4.55
N ILE A 75 -1.47 3.38 -4.35
CA ILE A 75 -1.17 4.52 -5.22
C ILE A 75 -0.86 4.06 -6.64
N LEU A 76 -0.02 3.04 -6.80
CA LEU A 76 0.33 2.48 -8.10
C LEU A 76 -0.90 1.90 -8.81
N GLY A 77 -1.77 1.21 -8.07
CA GLY A 77 -3.03 0.68 -8.59
C GLY A 77 -3.95 1.78 -9.12
N MET A 78 -4.12 2.88 -8.39
CA MET A 78 -4.91 4.02 -8.87
C MET A 78 -4.30 4.67 -10.12
N VAL A 79 -2.96 4.82 -10.17
CA VAL A 79 -2.27 5.36 -11.37
C VAL A 79 -2.46 4.44 -12.57
N ALA A 80 -2.33 3.12 -12.39
CA ALA A 80 -2.54 2.15 -13.46
C ALA A 80 -3.98 2.20 -14.00
N LEU A 81 -4.98 2.25 -13.11
CA LEU A 81 -6.39 2.41 -13.50
C LEU A 81 -6.64 3.72 -14.24
N ALA A 82 -6.02 4.82 -13.80
CA ALA A 82 -6.14 6.11 -14.49
C ALA A 82 -5.58 6.05 -15.91
N LEU A 83 -4.42 5.42 -16.12
CA LEU A 83 -3.82 5.25 -17.44
C LEU A 83 -4.66 4.35 -18.36
N ILE A 84 -5.17 3.24 -17.84
CA ILE A 84 -6.06 2.34 -18.60
C ILE A 84 -7.34 3.09 -19.00
N ALA A 85 -7.95 3.83 -18.09
CA ALA A 85 -9.14 4.61 -18.38
C ALA A 85 -8.87 5.75 -19.39
N ALA A 86 -7.73 6.47 -19.27
CA ALA A 86 -7.35 7.51 -20.22
C ALA A 86 -7.11 6.97 -21.64
N THR A 87 -6.39 5.86 -21.75
CA THR A 87 -6.11 5.22 -23.05
C THR A 87 -7.39 4.68 -23.69
N THR A 88 -8.29 4.12 -22.89
CA THR A 88 -9.62 3.66 -23.34
C THR A 88 -10.48 4.83 -23.81
N ALA A 89 -10.51 5.94 -23.06
CA ALA A 89 -11.22 7.16 -23.46
C ALA A 89 -10.71 7.72 -24.78
N GLY A 90 -9.38 7.81 -24.96
CA GLY A 90 -8.78 8.29 -26.20
C GLY A 90 -9.13 7.43 -27.42
N ARG A 91 -9.23 6.11 -27.26
CA ARG A 91 -9.65 5.20 -28.34
C ARG A 91 -11.13 5.34 -28.68
N MET A 92 -11.97 5.68 -27.71
CA MET A 92 -13.42 5.83 -27.90
C MET A 92 -13.84 7.23 -28.34
N ALA A 93 -12.99 8.25 -28.24
CA ALA A 93 -13.33 9.65 -28.46
C ALA A 93 -13.99 9.93 -29.83
N ASN A 94 -13.54 9.23 -30.88
CA ASN A 94 -14.04 9.41 -32.25
C ASN A 94 -15.19 8.46 -32.63
N VAL A 95 -15.52 7.48 -31.78
CA VAL A 95 -16.50 6.42 -32.09
C VAL A 95 -17.73 6.54 -31.20
N GLN A 96 -17.53 6.83 -29.91
CA GLN A 96 -18.60 6.88 -28.91
C GLN A 96 -18.29 7.91 -27.84
N ALA A 97 -18.57 9.18 -28.16
CA ALA A 97 -18.28 10.33 -27.31
C ALA A 97 -18.81 10.23 -25.86
N PRO A 98 -20.03 9.69 -25.60
CA PRO A 98 -20.51 9.54 -24.23
C PRO A 98 -19.65 8.60 -23.38
N SER A 99 -19.26 7.44 -23.94
CA SER A 99 -18.43 6.46 -23.22
C SER A 99 -17.00 6.99 -23.03
N ALA A 100 -16.46 7.71 -24.01
CA ALA A 100 -15.17 8.37 -23.89
C ALA A 100 -15.14 9.38 -22.73
N LEU A 101 -16.22 10.15 -22.54
CA LEU A 101 -16.35 11.10 -21.44
C LEU A 101 -16.36 10.36 -20.09
N VAL A 102 -17.13 9.27 -19.96
CA VAL A 102 -17.19 8.47 -18.74
C VAL A 102 -15.80 7.92 -18.36
N PHE A 103 -15.09 7.29 -19.30
CA PHE A 103 -13.74 6.80 -19.04
C PHE A 103 -12.74 7.93 -18.74
N GLY A 104 -12.89 9.08 -19.39
CA GLY A 104 -12.10 10.27 -19.10
C GLY A 104 -12.29 10.78 -17.67
N LEU A 105 -13.54 10.84 -17.19
CA LEU A 105 -13.87 11.19 -15.81
C LEU A 105 -13.33 10.15 -14.82
N THR A 106 -13.50 8.86 -15.09
CA THR A 106 -12.96 7.79 -14.25
C THR A 106 -11.43 7.89 -14.14
N SER A 107 -10.74 8.19 -15.24
CA SER A 107 -9.31 8.45 -15.24
C SER A 107 -8.94 9.62 -14.33
N ALA A 108 -9.60 10.77 -14.51
CA ALA A 108 -9.34 11.97 -13.70
C ALA A 108 -9.59 11.72 -12.21
N LEU A 109 -10.63 10.95 -11.86
CA LEU A 109 -10.95 10.59 -10.48
C LEU A 109 -9.83 9.75 -9.84
N PHE A 110 -9.36 8.70 -10.51
CA PHE A 110 -8.29 7.86 -9.97
C PHE A 110 -6.94 8.59 -9.92
N ALA A 111 -6.62 9.42 -10.93
CA ALA A 111 -5.42 10.24 -10.92
C ALA A 111 -5.43 11.25 -9.76
N THR A 112 -6.55 11.95 -9.57
CA THR A 112 -6.73 12.91 -8.48
C THR A 112 -6.68 12.20 -7.12
N GLY A 113 -7.34 11.05 -7.00
CA GLY A 113 -7.29 10.21 -5.80
C GLY A 113 -5.87 9.74 -5.46
N ALA A 114 -5.08 9.37 -6.46
CA ALA A 114 -3.68 8.98 -6.29
C ALA A 114 -2.82 10.14 -5.81
N VAL A 115 -2.90 11.29 -6.46
CA VAL A 115 -2.16 12.51 -6.08
C VAL A 115 -2.56 12.96 -4.67
N TRP A 116 -3.85 13.02 -4.39
CA TRP A 116 -4.37 13.43 -3.08
C TRP A 116 -3.91 12.49 -1.95
N SER A 117 -3.97 11.19 -2.17
CA SER A 117 -3.53 10.16 -1.21
C SER A 117 -2.01 10.14 -1.04
N TYR A 118 -1.25 10.45 -2.09
CA TYR A 118 0.20 10.60 -2.00
C TYR A 118 0.57 11.78 -1.09
N LEU A 119 -0.04 12.95 -1.34
CA LEU A 119 0.27 14.20 -0.63
C LEU A 119 -0.22 14.22 0.82
N ARG A 120 -1.45 13.77 1.09
CA ARG A 120 -2.09 13.85 2.41
C ARG A 120 -2.12 12.54 3.18
N GLY A 121 -1.58 11.46 2.61
CA GLY A 121 -1.46 10.16 3.26
C GLY A 121 -2.78 9.38 3.36
N PRO A 122 -2.85 8.39 4.28
CA PRO A 122 -3.95 7.42 4.30
C PRO A 122 -5.34 8.00 4.65
N LEU A 123 -5.41 9.08 5.43
CA LEU A 123 -6.69 9.74 5.75
C LEU A 123 -7.39 10.28 4.50
N ALA A 124 -6.62 10.86 3.59
CA ALA A 124 -7.12 11.37 2.32
C ALA A 124 -7.67 10.25 1.43
N LEU A 125 -7.02 9.08 1.43
CA LEU A 125 -7.51 7.90 0.70
C LEU A 125 -8.85 7.42 1.28
N VAL A 126 -8.96 7.32 2.60
CA VAL A 126 -10.21 6.93 3.27
C VAL A 126 -11.34 7.92 2.96
N GLN A 127 -11.05 9.21 3.04
CA GLN A 127 -12.04 10.25 2.72
C GLN A 127 -12.50 10.15 1.26
N ALA A 128 -11.56 10.05 0.31
CA ALA A 128 -11.89 9.91 -1.11
C ALA A 128 -12.69 8.63 -1.39
N ALA A 129 -12.29 7.49 -0.83
CA ALA A 129 -12.99 6.24 -1.02
C ALA A 129 -14.40 6.27 -0.40
N SER A 130 -14.54 6.83 0.80
CA SER A 130 -15.83 6.97 1.47
C SER A 130 -16.82 7.87 0.73
N SER A 131 -16.34 8.88 0.00
CA SER A 131 -17.21 9.78 -0.78
C SER A 131 -17.55 9.20 -2.16
N MET A 132 -16.64 8.44 -2.77
CA MET A 132 -16.86 7.84 -4.09
C MET A 132 -17.79 6.64 -4.06
N ILE A 133 -17.80 5.82 -3.00
CA ILE A 133 -18.69 4.64 -2.92
C ILE A 133 -20.17 5.05 -3.07
N PRO A 134 -20.73 6.01 -2.31
CA PRO A 134 -22.09 6.49 -2.50
C PRO A 134 -22.36 7.02 -3.91
N PHE A 135 -21.39 7.73 -4.49
CA PHE A 135 -21.51 8.27 -5.84
C PHE A 135 -21.70 7.16 -6.88
N TYR A 136 -20.89 6.09 -6.79
CA TYR A 136 -21.01 4.93 -7.67
C TYR A 136 -22.30 4.11 -7.41
N ILE A 137 -22.78 4.03 -6.16
CA ILE A 137 -24.08 3.41 -5.84
C ILE A 137 -25.22 4.18 -6.49
N ILE A 138 -25.20 5.52 -6.43
CA ILE A 138 -26.21 6.36 -7.07
C ILE A 138 -26.15 6.20 -8.59
N ALA A 139 -24.95 6.19 -9.18
CA ALA A 139 -24.76 5.97 -10.60
C ALA A 139 -25.31 4.59 -11.03
N TYR A 140 -25.05 3.54 -10.26
CA TYR A 140 -25.60 2.20 -10.49
C TYR A 140 -27.14 2.19 -10.43
N ALA A 141 -27.73 2.81 -9.41
CA ALA A 141 -29.18 2.91 -9.26
C ALA A 141 -29.83 3.69 -10.42
N PHE A 142 -29.17 4.74 -10.90
CA PHE A 142 -29.60 5.51 -12.07
C PHE A 142 -29.54 4.70 -13.37
N VAL A 143 -28.47 3.93 -13.59
CA VAL A 143 -28.37 3.03 -14.76
C VAL A 143 -29.44 1.95 -14.71
N LEU A 144 -29.74 1.40 -13.53
CA LEU A 144 -30.83 0.44 -13.34
C LEU A 144 -32.21 1.02 -13.64
N SER A 145 -32.50 2.25 -13.23
CA SER A 145 -33.81 2.88 -13.46
C SER A 145 -34.08 3.18 -14.94
N GLN A 146 -33.02 3.27 -15.75
CA GLN A 146 -33.09 3.50 -17.20
C GLN A 146 -33.21 2.20 -18.02
N LYS A 147 -33.13 1.02 -17.38
CA LYS A 147 -33.32 -0.28 -18.07
C LYS A 147 -34.72 -0.36 -18.67
N GLY A 148 -34.80 -0.28 -20.00
CA GLY A 148 -36.05 -0.40 -20.78
C GLY A 148 -36.50 0.87 -21.50
N ILE A 149 -35.81 2.01 -21.33
CA ILE A 149 -36.22 3.31 -21.90
C ILE A 149 -35.44 3.68 -23.18
N ALA A 150 -34.28 3.05 -23.47
CA ALA A 150 -33.49 3.34 -24.67
C ALA A 150 -32.91 2.08 -25.35
N PRO A 151 -32.72 2.06 -26.69
CA PRO A 151 -32.34 0.87 -27.45
C PRO A 151 -30.84 0.49 -27.39
N GLU A 152 -30.00 1.23 -26.65
CA GLU A 152 -28.54 0.98 -26.59
C GLU A 152 -28.15 0.00 -25.47
N TRP A 153 -28.55 -1.26 -25.63
CA TRP A 153 -28.30 -2.35 -24.67
C TRP A 153 -26.81 -2.58 -24.34
N ALA A 154 -25.89 -2.30 -25.27
CA ALA A 154 -24.45 -2.47 -25.07
C ALA A 154 -23.87 -1.45 -24.07
N ASN A 155 -24.31 -0.18 -24.16
CA ASN A 155 -23.85 0.89 -23.27
C ASN A 155 -24.42 0.75 -21.86
N ALA A 156 -25.68 0.32 -21.74
CA ALA A 156 -26.30 0.09 -20.43
C ALA A 156 -25.54 -0.98 -19.62
N ARG A 157 -25.16 -2.10 -20.25
CA ARG A 157 -24.35 -3.14 -19.60
C ARG A 157 -22.95 -2.67 -19.25
N LEU A 158 -22.33 -1.88 -20.13
CA LEU A 158 -21.00 -1.30 -19.87
C LEU A 158 -21.03 -0.37 -18.65
N TYR A 159 -22.01 0.54 -18.57
CA TYR A 159 -22.13 1.46 -17.45
C TYR A 159 -22.52 0.76 -16.15
N GLU A 160 -23.35 -0.28 -16.22
CA GLU A 160 -23.68 -1.14 -15.08
C GLU A 160 -22.41 -1.83 -14.54
N ALA A 161 -21.63 -2.47 -15.42
CA ALA A 161 -20.38 -3.12 -15.05
C ALA A 161 -19.38 -2.13 -14.46
N LEU A 162 -19.18 -0.98 -15.11
CA LEU A 162 -18.28 0.07 -14.64
C LEU A 162 -18.70 0.61 -13.26
N ALA A 163 -20.00 0.74 -13.02
CA ALA A 163 -20.50 1.19 -11.74
C ALA A 163 -20.19 0.16 -10.63
N VAL A 164 -20.43 -1.12 -10.88
CA VAL A 164 -20.11 -2.21 -9.94
C VAL A 164 -18.62 -2.32 -9.69
N GLU A 165 -17.79 -2.33 -10.74
CA GLU A 165 -16.33 -2.37 -10.63
C GLU A 165 -15.81 -1.17 -9.82
N GLY A 166 -16.35 0.02 -10.05
CA GLY A 166 -16.00 1.21 -9.28
C GLY A 166 -16.32 1.06 -7.79
N ILE A 167 -17.49 0.53 -7.42
CA ILE A 167 -17.83 0.25 -6.01
C ILE A 167 -16.80 -0.70 -5.39
N VAL A 168 -16.47 -1.80 -6.07
CA VAL A 168 -15.54 -2.81 -5.56
C VAL A 168 -14.13 -2.23 -5.39
N ILE A 169 -13.65 -1.50 -6.38
CA ILE A 169 -12.32 -0.87 -6.35
C ILE A 169 -12.25 0.15 -5.20
N TRP A 170 -13.22 1.04 -5.07
CA TRP A 170 -13.23 2.03 -3.99
C TRP A 170 -13.41 1.38 -2.62
N ALA A 171 -14.17 0.31 -2.49
CA ALA A 171 -14.26 -0.47 -1.25
C ALA A 171 -12.91 -1.11 -0.88
N ALA A 172 -12.18 -1.67 -1.84
CA ALA A 172 -10.84 -2.20 -1.63
C ALA A 172 -9.84 -1.11 -1.21
N LEU A 173 -9.90 0.07 -1.85
CA LEU A 173 -9.10 1.23 -1.47
C LEU A 173 -9.44 1.74 -0.07
N LEU A 174 -10.73 1.74 0.31
CA LEU A 174 -11.18 2.09 1.65
C LEU A 174 -10.61 1.12 2.70
N ALA A 175 -10.70 -0.19 2.44
CA ALA A 175 -10.15 -1.21 3.32
C ALA A 175 -8.63 -1.05 3.48
N GLY A 176 -7.90 -0.81 2.39
CA GLY A 176 -6.47 -0.49 2.42
C GLY A 176 -6.15 0.78 3.22
N GLY A 177 -6.96 1.83 3.05
CA GLY A 177 -6.90 3.06 3.83
C GLY A 177 -7.06 2.84 5.33
N ILE A 178 -8.09 2.11 5.74
CA ILE A 178 -8.35 1.78 7.15
C ILE A 178 -7.23 0.92 7.73
N PHE A 179 -6.72 -0.06 6.97
CA PHE A 179 -5.58 -0.86 7.38
C PHE A 179 -4.35 0.01 7.65
N MET A 180 -4.04 0.95 6.74
CA MET A 180 -2.92 1.88 6.92
C MET A 180 -3.08 2.80 8.14
N LEU A 181 -4.30 3.29 8.41
CA LEU A 181 -4.58 4.11 9.60
C LEU A 181 -4.39 3.33 10.90
N ARG A 182 -4.92 2.10 10.98
CA ARG A 182 -4.73 1.21 12.14
C ARG A 182 -3.25 0.80 12.30
N GLY A 183 -2.58 0.59 11.17
CA GLY A 183 -1.14 0.45 11.03
C GLY A 183 -0.33 1.52 11.74
N GLY A 184 -0.63 2.78 11.44
CA GLY A 184 0.06 3.94 11.99
C GLY A 184 -0.25 4.20 13.47
N THR A 185 -1.47 3.95 13.94
CA THR A 185 -1.84 4.17 15.35
C THR A 185 -1.20 3.15 16.29
N LEU A 186 -1.09 1.88 15.88
CA LEU A 186 -0.39 0.84 16.64
C LEU A 186 1.11 1.12 16.77
N SER A 187 1.74 1.69 15.73
CA SER A 187 3.14 2.15 15.77
C SER A 187 3.38 3.31 16.76
N PHE A 188 2.35 4.14 17.04
CA PHE A 188 2.49 5.31 17.90
C PHE A 188 2.37 4.94 19.39
N ASN A 189 1.53 3.96 19.72
CA ASN A 189 1.30 3.53 21.10
C ASN A 189 2.47 2.74 21.69
N THR A 190 3.32 2.13 20.86
CA THR A 190 4.55 1.45 21.31
C THR A 190 5.73 2.41 21.58
N ARG A 191 5.54 3.74 21.42
CA ARG A 191 6.56 4.76 21.71
C ARG A 191 6.30 5.59 22.99
N LYS A 192 5.26 5.24 23.75
CA LYS A 192 5.05 5.73 25.12
C LYS A 192 5.46 4.63 26.10
#